data_AF-N9FEL4-F1
#
_entry.id   AF-N9FEL4-F1
#
_cell.length_a   1.000
_cell.length_b   1.000
_cell.length_c   1.000
_cell.angle_alpha   90.00
_cell.angle_beta   90.00
_cell.angle_gamma   90.00
#
_symmetry.space_group_name_H-M   'P 1'
#
loop_
_entity.id
_entity.type
_entity.pdbx_description
1 polymer ?
#
loop_
_entity_poly.entity_id
_entity_poly.type
_entity_poly.pdbx_seq_one_letter_code
_entity_poly.pdbx_strand_id
1 'polypeptide(L)'
;MDGQEAAFLSYDDWSEKYIGFIYEIYVLLPEYRYQGIGELLLSYAESKVYELKCRYIKLKPYPLDEKTDKDRLIAWYKKNGYFQSSDVEEVMKKKLDKIKF
;
A
#
# COMPACT_ATOMS: atom_id res chain seq x y z
N MET A 1 24.58 -1.25 -6.23
CA MET A 1 23.29 -1.88 -5.90
C MET A 1 23.19 -3.10 -6.79
N ASP A 2 23.50 -4.27 -6.24
CA ASP A 2 23.91 -5.47 -7.00
C ASP A 2 22.72 -6.37 -7.36
N GLY A 3 21.65 -5.81 -7.92
CA GLY A 3 20.49 -6.60 -8.36
C GLY A 3 19.75 -7.36 -7.24
N GLN A 4 20.03 -7.05 -5.97
CA GLN A 4 19.38 -7.68 -4.83
C GLN A 4 17.97 -7.15 -4.66
N GLU A 5 17.01 -8.06 -4.47
CA GLU A 5 15.62 -7.71 -4.17
C GLU A 5 15.54 -6.99 -2.81
N ALA A 6 15.08 -5.75 -2.83
CA ALA A 6 14.97 -4.92 -1.62
C ALA A 6 13.55 -4.90 -1.03
N ALA A 7 12.54 -5.09 -1.86
CA ALA A 7 11.15 -5.02 -1.46
C ALA A 7 10.21 -5.74 -2.46
N PHE A 8 8.98 -5.99 -2.01
CA PHE A 8 7.93 -6.71 -2.70
C PHE A 8 6.60 -5.97 -2.58
N LEU A 9 5.83 -5.97 -3.66
CA LEU A 9 4.47 -5.43 -3.74
C LEU A 9 3.57 -6.47 -4.42
N SER A 10 2.51 -6.89 -3.73
CA SER A 10 1.44 -7.70 -4.29
C SER A 10 0.20 -6.83 -4.52
N TYR A 11 -0.16 -6.67 -5.79
CA TYR A 11 -1.28 -5.83 -6.24
C TYR A 11 -2.22 -6.63 -7.12
N ASP A 12 -3.52 -6.42 -6.91
CA ASP A 12 -4.58 -7.00 -7.72
C ASP A 12 -5.45 -5.90 -8.32
N ASP A 13 -5.79 -6.09 -9.59
CA ASP A 13 -6.54 -5.15 -10.41
C ASP A 13 -8.03 -5.48 -10.33
N TRP A 14 -8.77 -4.71 -9.54
CA TRP A 14 -10.24 -4.77 -9.49
C TRP A 14 -10.88 -3.54 -10.16
N SER A 15 -10.33 -3.14 -11.31
CA SER A 15 -10.79 -1.97 -12.06
C SER A 15 -12.24 -2.07 -12.54
N GLU A 16 -12.80 -3.28 -12.68
CA GLU A 16 -14.22 -3.51 -12.91
C GLU A 16 -15.10 -3.00 -11.75
N LYS A 17 -14.51 -2.85 -10.55
CA LYS A 17 -15.14 -2.25 -9.36
C LYS A 17 -14.59 -0.86 -9.04
N TYR A 18 -13.76 -0.29 -9.92
CA TYR A 18 -13.02 0.96 -9.72
C TYR A 18 -12.12 0.96 -8.48
N ILE A 19 -11.54 -0.19 -8.13
CA ILE A 19 -10.70 -0.39 -6.95
C ILE A 19 -9.36 -1.00 -7.37
N GLY A 20 -8.24 -0.50 -6.82
CA GLY A 20 -7.00 -1.27 -6.73
C GLY A 20 -6.87 -1.91 -5.37
N PHE A 21 -6.37 -3.14 -5.31
CA PHE A 21 -6.19 -3.84 -4.05
C PHE A 21 -4.72 -4.18 -3.83
N ILE A 22 -4.13 -3.67 -2.74
CA ILE A 22 -2.81 -4.06 -2.27
C ILE A 22 -3.01 -5.18 -1.25
N TYR A 23 -2.51 -6.36 -1.57
CA TYR A 23 -2.44 -7.43 -0.57
C TYR A 23 -1.29 -7.17 0.39
N GLU A 24 -0.12 -6.86 -0.15
CA GLU A 24 1.13 -6.83 0.61
C GLU A 24 2.08 -5.76 0.07
N ILE A 25 2.70 -5.02 1.00
CA ILE A 25 3.91 -4.25 0.75
C ILE A 25 4.92 -4.70 1.79
N TYR A 26 6.08 -5.17 1.33
CA TYR A 26 7.11 -5.70 2.22
C TYR A 26 8.49 -5.23 1.81
N VAL A 27 9.25 -4.73 2.78
CA VAL A 27 10.68 -4.42 2.59
C VAL A 27 11.46 -5.59 3.19
N LEU A 28 12.12 -6.35 2.30
CA LEU A 28 12.62 -7.70 2.55
C LEU A 28 13.67 -7.75 3.66
N LEU A 29 14.63 -6.82 3.63
CA LEU A 29 15.67 -6.75 4.66
C LEU A 29 15.39 -5.61 5.65
N PRO A 30 15.49 -5.85 6.96
CA PRO A 30 15.32 -4.82 7.98
C PRO A 30 16.25 -3.61 7.78
N GLU A 31 17.48 -3.81 7.29
CA GLU A 31 18.43 -2.73 7.02
C GLU A 31 17.95 -1.73 5.95
N TYR A 32 17.06 -2.16 5.05
CA TYR A 32 16.47 -1.30 4.02
C TYR A 32 15.21 -0.55 4.48
N ARG A 33 14.75 -0.78 5.71
CA ARG A 33 13.59 -0.06 6.27
C ARG A 33 13.95 1.38 6.62
N TYR A 34 12.93 2.24 6.63
CA TYR A 34 13.07 3.68 6.89
C TYR A 34 13.94 4.45 5.87
N GLN A 35 14.26 3.83 4.73
CA GLN A 35 14.95 4.47 3.61
C GLN A 35 14.00 4.92 2.47
N GLY A 36 12.69 5.01 2.75
CA GLY A 36 11.68 5.44 1.76
C GLY A 36 11.23 4.38 0.75
N ILE A 37 11.79 3.16 0.76
CA ILE A 37 11.44 2.10 -0.20
C ILE A 37 9.95 1.71 -0.10
N GLY A 38 9.40 1.62 1.11
CA GLY A 38 7.96 1.35 1.29
C GLY A 38 7.07 2.46 0.75
N GLU A 39 7.49 3.73 0.91
CA GLU A 39 6.78 4.89 0.36
C GLU A 39 6.80 4.90 -1.17
N LEU A 40 7.93 4.47 -1.77
CA LEU A 40 8.06 4.31 -3.21
C LEU A 40 7.11 3.24 -3.76
N LEU A 41 7.04 2.06 -3.12
CA LEU A 41 6.12 1.00 -3.52
C LEU A 41 4.66 1.40 -3.36
N LEU A 42 4.32 2.07 -2.26
CA LEU A 42 2.97 2.58 -2.04
C LEU A 42 2.58 3.59 -3.12
N SER A 43 3.48 4.53 -3.44
CA SER A 43 3.28 5.53 -4.50
C SER A 43 3.13 4.87 -5.87
N TYR A 44 3.90 3.82 -6.15
CA TYR A 44 3.76 3.05 -7.38
C TYR A 44 2.38 2.38 -7.47
N ALA A 45 1.90 1.74 -6.39
CA ALA A 45 0.57 1.13 -6.36
C ALA A 45 -0.55 2.19 -6.54
N GLU A 46 -0.42 3.36 -5.92
CA GLU A 46 -1.35 4.47 -6.11
C GLU A 46 -1.34 4.99 -7.56
N SER A 47 -0.17 5.08 -8.19
CA SER A 47 -0.06 5.46 -9.61
C SER A 47 -0.79 4.49 -10.53
N LYS A 48 -0.73 3.18 -10.24
CA LYS A 48 -1.47 2.16 -11.01
C LYS A 48 -2.97 2.32 -10.88
N VAL A 49 -3.46 2.70 -9.69
CA VAL A 49 -4.89 3.01 -9.49
C VAL A 49 -5.33 4.20 -10.34
N TYR A 50 -4.49 5.22 -10.49
CA TYR A 50 -4.77 6.34 -11.40
C TYR A 50 -4.78 5.92 -12.88
N GLU A 51 -3.78 5.16 -13.32
CA GLU A 51 -3.69 4.65 -14.70
C GLU A 51 -4.93 3.82 -15.08
N LEU A 52 -5.41 2.99 -14.15
CA LEU A 52 -6.57 2.14 -14.32
C LEU A 52 -7.91 2.88 -14.13
N LYS A 53 -7.88 4.20 -13.89
CA LYS A 53 -9.06 5.06 -13.65
C LYS A 53 -9.91 4.59 -12.47
N CYS A 54 -9.29 3.91 -11.52
CA CYS A 54 -9.90 3.49 -10.27
C CYS A 54 -10.06 4.71 -9.34
N ARG A 55 -11.03 4.64 -8.42
CA ARG A 55 -11.36 5.73 -7.48
C ARG A 55 -10.82 5.50 -6.08
N TYR A 56 -10.56 4.24 -5.77
CA TYR A 56 -10.13 3.82 -4.45
C TYR A 56 -8.97 2.87 -4.55
N ILE A 57 -8.10 2.93 -3.56
CA ILE A 57 -7.13 1.89 -3.29
C ILE A 57 -7.45 1.30 -1.91
N LYS A 58 -7.47 -0.02 -1.82
CA LYS A 58 -7.72 -0.78 -0.60
C LYS A 58 -6.49 -1.59 -0.25
N LEU A 59 -6.26 -1.83 1.03
CA LEU A 59 -5.18 -2.68 1.51
C LEU A 59 -5.51 -3.37 2.82
N LYS A 60 -4.80 -4.46 3.11
CA LYS A 60 -4.79 -5.07 4.45
C LYS A 60 -3.46 -4.73 5.15
N PRO A 61 -3.49 -4.07 6.32
CA PRO A 61 -2.27 -3.76 7.06
C PRO A 61 -1.84 -4.99 7.88
N TYR A 62 -1.39 -6.04 7.19
CA TYR A 62 -0.87 -7.26 7.80
C TYR A 62 0.65 -7.34 7.61
N PRO A 63 1.44 -7.32 8.69
CA PRO A 63 2.89 -7.50 8.57
C PRO A 63 3.21 -8.94 8.16
N LEU A 64 4.12 -9.10 7.19
CA LEU A 64 4.59 -10.42 6.75
C LEU A 64 5.61 -11.06 7.68
N ASP A 65 6.09 -10.35 8.70
CA ASP A 65 6.98 -10.88 9.72
C ASP A 65 6.50 -10.54 11.13
N GLU A 66 6.99 -11.32 12.09
CA GLU A 66 6.68 -11.15 13.52
C GLU A 66 7.38 -9.94 14.15
N LYS A 67 8.35 -9.32 13.45
CA LYS A 67 9.14 -8.20 13.96
C LYS A 67 8.48 -6.85 13.72
N THR A 68 7.53 -6.80 12.79
CA THR A 68 6.87 -5.56 12.40
C THR A 68 5.63 -5.37 13.24
N ASP A 69 5.68 -4.33 14.07
CA ASP A 69 4.54 -3.92 14.88
C ASP A 69 3.35 -3.50 14.00
N LYS A 70 2.22 -4.19 14.16
CA LYS A 70 1.01 -3.98 13.36
C LYS A 70 0.43 -2.59 13.58
N ASP A 71 0.44 -2.07 14.81
CA ASP A 71 -0.11 -0.75 15.11
C ASP A 71 0.72 0.37 14.47
N ARG A 72 2.04 0.22 14.46
CA ARG A 72 2.96 1.11 13.74
C ARG A 72 2.72 1.07 12.23
N LEU A 73 2.46 -0.11 11.66
CA LEU A 73 2.12 -0.25 10.24
C LEU A 73 0.80 0.45 9.90
N ILE A 74 -0.23 0.26 10.73
CA ILE A 74 -1.53 0.95 10.59
C ILE A 74 -1.32 2.47 10.70
N ALA A 75 -0.53 2.93 11.67
CA ALA A 75 -0.23 4.35 11.83
C ALA A 75 0.50 4.93 10.61
N TRP A 76 1.42 4.17 10.00
CA TRP A 76 2.10 4.57 8.77
C TRP A 76 1.13 4.70 7.59
N TYR A 77 0.19 3.76 7.41
CA TYR A 77 -0.85 3.90 6.39
C TYR A 77 -1.79 5.08 6.67
N LYS A 78 -2.18 5.32 7.93
CA LYS A 78 -2.97 6.50 8.31
C LYS A 78 -2.26 7.81 7.95
N LYS A 79 -0.95 7.89 8.22
CA LYS A 79 -0.12 9.05 7.84
C LYS A 79 -0.12 9.28 6.32
N ASN A 80 -0.22 8.22 5.52
CA ASN A 80 -0.29 8.29 4.05
C ASN A 80 -1.71 8.54 3.49
N GLY A 81 -2.69 8.85 4.36
CA GLY A 81 -4.05 9.22 3.97
C GLY A 81 -5.02 8.04 3.88
N TYR A 82 -4.63 6.85 4.34
CA TYR A 82 -5.54 5.72 4.46
C TYR A 82 -6.39 5.82 5.73
N PHE A 83 -7.63 5.36 5.64
CA PHE A 83 -8.53 5.26 6.78
C PHE A 83 -9.16 3.88 6.83
N GLN A 84 -9.64 3.51 8.02
CA GLN A 84 -10.29 2.22 8.23
C GLN A 84 -11.53 2.10 7.33
N SER A 85 -11.67 0.98 6.63
CA SER A 85 -12.90 0.73 5.85
C SER A 85 -14.06 0.50 6.80
N SER A 86 -15.18 1.16 6.51
CA SER A 86 -16.48 0.95 7.17
C SER A 86 -17.02 -0.46 7.00
N ASP A 87 -16.62 -1.14 5.93
CA ASP A 87 -17.28 -2.35 5.44
C ASP A 87 -16.54 -3.63 5.88
N VAL A 88 -15.24 -3.51 6.17
CA VAL A 88 -14.36 -4.63 6.54
C VAL A 88 -13.31 -4.12 7.52
N GLU A 89 -13.33 -4.63 8.75
CA GLU A 89 -12.47 -4.18 9.86
C GLU A 89 -10.97 -4.43 9.61
N GLU A 90 -10.62 -5.38 8.75
CA GLU A 90 -9.22 -5.67 8.42
C GLU A 90 -8.68 -4.85 7.24
N VAL A 91 -9.51 -4.02 6.60
CA VAL A 91 -9.15 -3.33 5.36
C VAL A 91 -9.08 -1.84 5.58
N MET A 92 -7.98 -1.22 5.16
CA MET A 92 -7.88 0.22 5.05
C MET A 92 -8.14 0.65 3.60
N LYS A 93 -8.71 1.83 3.41
CA LYS A 93 -8.96 2.41 2.08
C LYS A 93 -8.51 3.86 2.02
N LYS A 94 -8.09 4.28 0.83
CA LYS A 94 -7.82 5.67 0.50
C LYS A 94 -8.59 6.01 -0.77
N LYS A 95 -9.23 7.17 -0.77
CA LYS A 95 -9.87 7.72 -1.97
C LYS A 95 -8.80 8.47 -2.74
N LEU A 96 -8.64 8.14 -4.01
CA LEU A 96 -7.73 8.82 -4.91
C LEU A 96 -8.59 9.74 -5.77
N ASP A 97 -8.71 11.00 -5.33
CA ASP A 97 -9.34 12.02 -6.16
C ASP A 97 -8.46 12.25 -7.39
N LYS A 98 -9.09 12.49 -8.56
CA LYS A 98 -8.37 12.83 -9.78
C LYS A 98 -7.38 13.95 -9.47
N ILE A 99 -6.11 13.74 -9.82
CA ILE A 99 -5.13 14.82 -9.82
C ILE A 99 -5.74 15.96 -10.64
N LYS A 100 -6.00 17.10 -9.98
CA LYS A 100 -6.34 18.33 -10.68
C LYS A 100 -5.07 18.73 -11.44
N PHE A 101 -5.07 18.48 -12.74
CA PHE A 101 -4.14 19.13 -13.67
C PHE A 101 -4.48 20.63 -13.72
#